data_AF-A0A6G5A0H4-F1
#
_entry.id   AF-A0A6G5A0H4-F1
#
_cell.length_a   1.000
_cell.length_b   1.000
_cell.length_c   1.000
_cell.angle_alpha   90.00
_cell.angle_beta   90.00
_cell.angle_gamma   90.00
#
_symmetry.space_group_name_H-M   'P 1'
#
loop_
_entity.id
_entity.type
_entity.pdbx_description
1 polymer ?
#
loop_
_entity_poly.entity_id
_entity_poly.type
_entity_poly.pdbx_seq_one_letter_code
_entity_poly.pdbx_strand_id
1 'polypeptide(L)'
;MSHFLPELEQESFSPEDFVERLAWRSLGGNMDPETFDPSVLQEAFKQGIRDLQVLFEMTQKKCERLEMICREEEARHCHKVAELQDKNKSSYATYKELDSQIGYVAMKVVHLGDLLESVNTPRSRAVEAQKLMKHFAEFLGPEHGPHTGIFHDPAKLHEAADIIQKLHLIAQELPYGKFEKARLKIAQKYNEIEKALIAEFVRAHHEGDKETMRQVAAVLSHFKGYANCIDTFIDESQMGAFMKKDMFSNIVPLCERSEQVIEEVFTNPEQVMCKFVSNIYNGKLQEYIQSNLSDRSDPEKYLRTLYELYSKTMQLSSNLSKFKMGNDPAFLKKLTRQIFSKHLDPYLSIEMQYLRDKCCTVLNRYYESKNHHKRQFQFGGIHDLRRDLQAKLGARSNINIAPTVENFGGETFLSEEVAINLLQESKLAFQRCQLLSKPTELPKSVAQIFDILLNGLCIEHIHYALEIGLRAQHMQSTQHNS
;
A
#
# COMPACT_ATOMS: atom_id res chain seq x y z
N MET A 1 57.75 4.29 32.12
CA MET A 1 56.64 4.49 33.08
C MET A 1 55.25 4.15 32.53
N SER A 2 54.95 4.24 31.22
CA SER A 2 53.62 3.91 30.65
C SER A 2 53.44 2.45 30.16
N HIS A 3 54.48 1.62 30.17
CA HIS A 3 54.42 0.28 29.58
C HIS A 3 53.82 -0.81 30.48
N PHE A 4 53.72 -0.58 31.80
CA PHE A 4 53.20 -1.59 32.75
C PHE A 4 51.68 -1.48 32.97
N LEU A 5 51.08 -0.30 32.78
CA LEU A 5 49.64 -0.08 32.98
C LEU A 5 48.75 -1.04 32.16
N PRO A 6 48.98 -1.22 30.83
CA PRO A 6 48.15 -2.09 30.00
C PRO A 6 48.26 -3.58 30.36
N GLU A 7 49.34 -3.98 31.03
CA GLU A 7 49.58 -5.37 31.46
C GLU A 7 48.94 -5.64 32.82
N LEU A 8 48.90 -4.62 33.69
CA LEU A 8 48.23 -4.66 34.99
C LEU A 8 46.70 -4.58 34.89
N GLU A 9 46.18 -3.97 33.82
CA GLU A 9 44.73 -3.82 33.57
C GLU A 9 44.11 -5.02 32.81
N GLN A 10 44.84 -6.11 32.59
CA GLN A 10 44.29 -7.34 31.97
C GLN A 10 43.35 -8.06 32.94
N GLU A 11 42.21 -8.56 32.43
CA GLU A 11 41.19 -9.26 33.22
C GLU A 11 41.71 -10.49 33.98
N SER A 12 42.80 -11.09 33.50
CA SER A 12 43.50 -12.22 34.13
C SER A 12 44.96 -11.86 34.41
N PHE A 13 45.20 -10.93 35.33
CA PHE A 13 46.56 -10.59 35.75
C PHE A 13 47.19 -11.74 36.56
N SER A 14 48.29 -12.30 36.07
CA SER A 14 49.18 -13.19 36.84
C SER A 14 50.47 -12.44 37.20
N PRO A 15 50.79 -12.32 38.51
CA PRO A 15 52.06 -11.76 38.96
C PRO A 15 53.28 -12.52 38.40
N GLU A 16 53.15 -13.84 38.26
CA GLU A 16 54.21 -14.72 37.77
C GLU A 16 54.52 -14.44 36.29
N ASP A 17 53.49 -14.40 35.45
CA ASP A 17 53.63 -14.06 34.02
C ASP A 17 54.22 -12.66 33.80
N PHE A 18 53.86 -11.71 34.66
CA PHE A 18 54.39 -10.35 34.60
C PHE A 18 55.89 -10.31 34.92
N VAL A 19 56.31 -10.99 35.99
CA VAL A 19 57.72 -11.08 36.37
C VAL A 19 58.54 -11.82 35.30
N GLU A 20 57.99 -12.90 34.73
CA GLU A 20 58.62 -13.62 33.63
C GLU A 20 58.78 -12.74 32.39
N ARG A 21 57.74 -12.00 31.98
CA ARG A 21 57.83 -11.07 30.83
C ARG A 21 58.80 -9.92 31.09
N LEU A 22 58.86 -9.42 32.33
CA LEU A 22 59.83 -8.40 32.72
C LEU A 22 61.26 -8.94 32.59
N ALA A 23 61.52 -10.14 33.12
CA ALA A 23 62.82 -10.81 32.99
C ALA A 23 63.21 -11.07 31.53
N TRP A 24 62.28 -11.59 30.73
CA TRP A 24 62.44 -11.82 29.29
C TRP A 24 62.77 -10.54 28.52
N ARG A 25 62.07 -9.43 28.81
CA ARG A 25 62.34 -8.12 28.18
C ARG A 25 63.70 -7.57 28.58
N SER A 26 64.10 -7.71 29.84
CA SER A 26 65.39 -7.20 30.33
C SER A 26 66.59 -7.94 29.75
N LEU A 27 66.42 -9.21 29.38
CA LEU A 27 67.44 -10.04 28.73
C LEU A 27 67.39 -9.96 27.19
N GLY A 28 66.58 -9.05 26.63
CA GLY A 28 66.49 -8.83 25.18
C GLY A 28 65.97 -10.02 24.38
N GLY A 29 65.29 -10.97 25.04
CA GLY A 29 64.80 -12.19 24.40
C GLY A 29 65.83 -13.31 24.23
N ASN A 30 67.05 -13.17 24.76
CA ASN A 30 68.10 -14.19 24.61
C ASN A 30 68.50 -14.79 25.97
N MET A 31 68.13 -16.05 26.19
CA MET A 31 68.41 -16.81 27.43
C MET A 31 69.63 -17.74 27.25
N ASP A 32 70.63 -17.31 26.50
CA ASP A 32 71.86 -18.08 26.31
C ASP A 32 72.71 -18.05 27.61
N PRO A 33 73.13 -19.22 28.14
CA PRO A 33 73.88 -19.30 29.40
C PRO A 33 75.22 -18.54 29.40
N GLU A 34 75.82 -18.32 28.23
CA GLU A 34 77.12 -17.65 28.08
C GLU A 34 77.05 -16.12 28.03
N THR A 35 75.87 -15.54 27.77
CA THR A 35 75.65 -14.08 27.68
C THR A 35 74.75 -13.52 28.78
N PHE A 36 74.39 -14.35 29.77
CA PHE A 36 73.55 -13.96 30.89
C PHE A 36 74.31 -13.03 31.85
N ASP A 37 73.86 -11.78 31.98
CA ASP A 37 74.39 -10.83 32.96
C ASP A 37 73.40 -10.65 34.14
N PRO A 38 73.70 -11.21 35.33
CA PRO A 38 72.85 -11.08 36.51
C PRO A 38 72.65 -9.62 36.97
N SER A 39 73.59 -8.72 36.67
CA SER A 39 73.54 -7.33 37.11
C SER A 39 72.49 -6.51 36.37
N VAL A 40 72.30 -6.78 35.07
CA VAL A 40 71.28 -6.14 34.22
C VAL A 40 69.87 -6.53 34.68
N LEU A 41 69.65 -7.81 34.96
CA LEU A 41 68.37 -8.31 35.47
C LEU A 41 68.07 -7.75 36.87
N GLN A 42 69.08 -7.69 37.75
CA GLN A 42 68.90 -7.10 39.08
C GLN A 42 68.53 -5.61 39.00
N GLU A 43 69.20 -4.82 38.15
CA GLU A 43 68.88 -3.41 38.02
C GLU A 43 67.51 -3.20 37.37
N ALA A 44 67.12 -4.03 36.41
CA ALA A 44 65.79 -4.00 35.83
C ALA A 44 64.68 -4.34 36.84
N PHE A 45 64.89 -5.33 37.71
CA PHE A 45 63.94 -5.61 38.80
C PHE A 45 63.90 -4.48 39.83
N LYS A 46 65.04 -3.91 40.23
CA LYS A 46 65.08 -2.74 41.12
C LYS A 46 64.32 -1.56 40.52
N GLN A 47 64.52 -1.29 39.23
CA GLN A 47 63.81 -0.23 38.54
C GLN A 47 62.31 -0.54 38.41
N GLY A 48 61.95 -1.78 38.07
CA GLY A 48 60.54 -2.22 37.99
C GLY A 48 59.82 -2.11 39.34
N ILE A 49 60.48 -2.46 40.45
CA ILE A 49 59.93 -2.28 41.80
C ILE A 49 59.75 -0.79 42.11
N ARG A 50 60.73 0.06 41.80
CA ARG A 50 60.61 1.52 41.99
C ARG A 50 59.45 2.10 41.17
N ASP A 51 59.33 1.72 39.91
CA ASP A 51 58.25 2.16 39.02
C ASP A 51 56.88 1.68 39.53
N LEU A 52 56.76 0.42 39.98
CA LEU A 52 55.54 -0.12 40.58
C LEU A 52 55.17 0.58 41.89
N GLN A 53 56.14 0.92 42.74
CA GLN A 53 55.90 1.70 43.96
C GLN A 53 55.34 3.09 43.65
N VAL A 54 55.93 3.79 42.68
CA VAL A 54 55.43 5.10 42.24
C VAL A 54 54.02 4.97 41.66
N LEU A 55 53.77 3.95 40.82
CA LEU A 55 52.44 3.68 40.27
C LEU A 55 51.42 3.34 41.37
N PHE A 56 51.81 2.57 42.38
CA PHE A 56 50.97 2.25 43.54
C PHE A 56 50.61 3.52 44.31
N GLU A 57 51.59 4.37 44.67
CA GLU A 57 51.33 5.61 45.39
C GLU A 57 50.46 6.59 44.59
N MET A 58 50.68 6.69 43.27
CA MET A 58 49.85 7.51 42.38
C MET A 58 48.41 6.99 42.31
N THR A 59 48.25 5.66 42.21
CA THR A 59 46.94 5.01 42.14
C THR A 59 46.21 5.13 43.48
N GLN A 60 46.90 4.93 44.60
CA GLN A 60 46.34 5.10 45.94
C GLN A 60 45.83 6.54 46.16
N LYS A 61 46.64 7.56 45.83
CA LYS A 61 46.20 8.97 45.92
C LYS A 61 45.00 9.27 45.02
N LYS A 62 44.92 8.62 43.86
CA LYS A 62 43.77 8.74 42.96
C LYS A 62 42.53 8.10 43.58
N CYS A 63 42.65 6.90 44.17
CA CYS A 63 41.57 6.23 44.89
C CYS A 63 41.06 7.08 46.06
N GLU A 64 41.95 7.55 46.94
CA GLU A 64 41.59 8.40 48.09
C GLU A 64 40.85 9.68 47.66
N ARG A 65 41.29 10.33 46.58
CA ARG A 65 40.61 11.51 46.03
C ARG A 65 39.22 11.16 45.50
N LEU A 66 39.10 10.06 44.74
CA LEU A 66 37.82 9.61 44.20
C LEU A 66 36.86 9.20 45.31
N GLU A 67 37.35 8.54 46.36
CA GLU A 67 36.55 8.20 47.54
C GLU A 67 36.05 9.44 48.28
N MET A 68 36.90 10.46 48.44
CA MET A 68 36.49 11.72 49.07
C MET A 68 35.38 12.43 48.27
N ILE A 69 35.56 12.55 46.95
CA ILE A 69 34.54 13.15 46.06
C ILE A 69 33.25 12.33 46.11
N CYS A 70 33.36 11.00 46.10
CA CYS A 70 32.19 10.11 46.19
C CYS A 70 31.41 10.34 47.49
N ARG A 71 32.10 10.43 48.64
CA ARG A 71 31.46 10.70 49.94
C ARG A 71 30.79 12.08 49.99
N GLU A 72 31.43 13.11 49.44
CA GLU A 72 30.85 14.46 49.41
C GLU A 72 29.60 14.53 48.52
N GLU A 73 29.64 13.91 47.34
CA GLU A 73 28.49 13.85 46.44
C GLU A 73 27.38 12.96 47.02
N GLU A 74 27.70 11.85 47.68
CA GLU A 74 26.72 11.01 48.38
C GLU A 74 26.01 11.79 49.50
N ALA A 75 26.76 12.52 50.32
CA ALA A 75 26.18 13.36 51.37
C ALA A 75 25.28 14.47 50.80
N ARG A 76 25.73 15.14 49.72
CA ARG A 76 24.94 16.15 49.01
C ARG A 76 23.67 15.55 48.40
N HIS A 77 23.77 14.38 47.80
CA HIS A 77 22.65 13.67 47.21
C HIS A 77 21.63 13.27 48.28
N CYS A 78 22.08 12.68 49.39
CA CYS A 78 21.23 12.32 50.52
C CYS A 78 20.47 13.54 51.07
N HIS A 79 21.16 14.67 51.27
CA HIS A 79 20.51 15.90 51.71
C HIS A 79 19.48 16.41 50.68
N LYS A 80 19.82 16.35 49.39
CA LYS A 80 18.91 16.79 48.33
C LYS A 80 17.66 15.91 48.24
N VAL A 81 17.81 14.60 48.39
CA VAL A 81 16.70 13.64 48.41
C VAL A 81 15.78 13.92 49.60
N ALA A 82 16.33 14.18 50.79
CA ALA A 82 15.53 14.54 51.97
C ALA A 82 14.73 15.84 51.75
N GLU A 83 15.37 16.89 51.23
CA GLU A 83 14.71 18.17 50.90
C GLU A 83 13.58 17.97 49.88
N LEU A 84 13.83 17.17 48.83
CA LEU A 84 12.82 16.86 47.81
C LEU A 84 11.67 16.04 48.40
N GLN A 85 11.95 15.11 49.30
CA GLN A 85 10.93 14.30 49.96
C GLN A 85 10.00 15.17 50.83
N ASP A 86 10.55 16.13 51.56
CA ASP A 86 9.76 17.03 52.40
C ASP A 86 8.93 18.03 51.57
N LYS A 87 9.51 18.58 50.49
CA LYS A 87 8.74 19.38 49.52
C LYS A 87 7.61 18.58 48.88
N ASN A 88 7.86 17.31 48.56
CA ASN A 88 6.84 16.44 47.99
C ASN A 88 5.71 16.15 49.00
N LYS A 89 6.04 15.89 50.27
CA LYS A 89 5.03 15.73 51.34
C LYS A 89 4.19 16.99 51.52
N SER A 90 4.80 18.17 51.52
CA SER A 90 4.09 19.45 51.62
C SER A 90 3.17 19.68 50.42
N SER A 91 3.67 19.42 49.21
CA SER A 91 2.89 19.50 47.97
C SER A 91 1.71 18.52 47.99
N TYR A 92 1.92 17.29 48.45
CA TYR A 92 0.87 16.29 48.57
C TYR A 92 -0.23 16.72 49.55
N ALA A 93 0.13 17.36 50.67
CA ALA A 93 -0.85 17.90 51.60
C ALA A 93 -1.71 19.00 50.98
N THR A 94 -1.09 19.91 50.21
CA THR A 94 -1.82 20.97 49.48
C THR A 94 -2.69 20.38 48.38
N TYR A 95 -2.22 19.38 47.64
CA TYR A 95 -3.03 18.65 46.66
C TYR A 95 -4.26 17.99 47.30
N LYS A 96 -4.09 17.36 48.46
CA LYS A 96 -5.19 16.71 49.17
C LYS A 96 -6.25 17.71 49.64
N GLU A 97 -5.84 18.89 50.10
CA GLU A 97 -6.76 19.96 50.47
C GLU A 97 -7.51 20.49 49.25
N LEU A 98 -6.79 20.76 48.15
CA LEU A 98 -7.38 21.21 46.91
C LEU A 98 -8.35 20.18 46.32
N ASP A 99 -8.01 18.89 46.36
CA ASP A 99 -8.88 17.80 45.91
C ASP A 99 -10.17 17.72 46.73
N SER A 100 -10.08 17.90 48.06
CA SER A 100 -11.26 17.99 48.93
C SER A 100 -12.15 19.18 48.57
N GLN A 101 -11.55 20.36 48.31
CA GLN A 101 -12.30 21.54 47.88
C GLN A 101 -12.94 21.35 46.50
N ILE A 102 -12.21 20.76 45.55
CA ILE A 102 -12.73 20.41 44.23
C ILE A 102 -13.89 19.43 44.35
N GLY A 103 -13.76 18.38 45.18
CA GLY A 103 -14.83 17.42 45.43
C GLY A 103 -16.09 18.09 45.98
N TYR A 104 -15.93 19.02 46.93
CA TYR A 104 -17.05 19.77 47.50
C TYR A 104 -17.72 20.69 46.46
N VAL A 105 -16.93 21.41 45.66
CA VAL A 105 -17.44 22.29 44.61
C VAL A 105 -18.10 21.48 43.51
N ALA A 106 -17.50 20.37 43.06
CA ALA A 106 -18.06 19.47 42.07
C ALA A 106 -19.42 18.92 42.51
N MET A 107 -19.54 18.48 43.77
CA MET A 107 -20.81 17.99 44.32
C MET A 107 -21.89 19.08 44.33
N LYS A 108 -21.54 20.33 44.70
CA LYS A 108 -22.46 21.47 44.63
C LYS A 108 -22.86 21.81 43.20
N VAL A 109 -21.92 21.77 42.25
CA VAL A 109 -22.16 22.07 40.84
C VAL A 109 -23.06 21.00 40.21
N VAL A 110 -22.86 19.73 40.53
CA VAL A 110 -23.74 18.64 40.08
C VAL A 110 -25.16 18.87 40.61
N HIS A 111 -25.34 19.10 41.90
CA HIS A 111 -26.67 19.34 42.46
C HIS A 111 -27.36 20.57 41.85
N LEU A 112 -26.61 21.64 41.60
CA LEU A 112 -27.14 22.83 40.93
C LEU A 112 -27.48 22.54 39.46
N GLY A 113 -26.64 21.77 38.78
CA GLY A 113 -26.83 21.28 37.42
C GLY A 113 -28.11 20.45 37.31
N ASP A 114 -28.30 19.48 38.19
CA ASP A 114 -29.50 18.62 38.26
C ASP A 114 -30.77 19.45 38.50
N LEU A 115 -30.72 20.42 39.42
CA LEU A 115 -31.85 21.31 39.67
C LEU A 115 -32.17 22.18 38.45
N LEU A 116 -31.16 22.73 37.79
CA LEU A 116 -31.35 23.54 36.59
C LEU A 116 -31.83 22.69 35.41
N GLU A 117 -31.31 21.49 35.21
CA GLU A 117 -31.72 20.59 34.14
C GLU A 117 -33.15 20.08 34.35
N SER A 118 -33.51 19.72 35.58
CA SER A 118 -34.87 19.26 35.92
C SER A 118 -35.94 20.33 35.66
N VAL A 119 -35.60 21.61 35.80
CA VAL A 119 -36.52 22.72 35.51
C VAL A 119 -36.45 23.15 34.05
N ASN A 120 -35.25 23.25 33.47
CA ASN A 120 -35.06 23.81 32.14
C ASN A 120 -35.45 22.83 31.02
N THR A 121 -35.22 21.53 31.20
CA THR A 121 -35.58 20.49 30.22
C THR A 121 -37.09 20.44 29.92
N PRO A 122 -38.00 20.33 30.90
CA PRO A 122 -39.44 20.33 30.62
C PRO A 122 -39.91 21.68 30.07
N ARG A 123 -39.35 22.80 30.54
CA ARG A 123 -39.68 24.13 30.01
C ARG A 123 -39.29 24.26 28.53
N SER A 124 -38.07 23.86 28.18
CA SER A 124 -37.57 23.87 26.79
C SER A 124 -38.43 22.97 25.89
N ARG A 125 -38.73 21.75 26.35
CA ARG A 125 -39.62 20.81 25.64
C ARG A 125 -41.03 21.38 25.44
N ALA A 126 -41.60 22.04 26.44
CA ALA A 126 -42.93 22.65 26.34
C ALA A 126 -42.96 23.79 25.30
N VAL A 127 -41.92 24.63 25.27
CA VAL A 127 -41.77 25.73 24.29
C VAL A 127 -41.62 25.18 22.87
N GLU A 128 -40.77 24.16 22.67
CA GLU A 128 -40.64 23.51 21.35
C GLU A 128 -41.94 22.84 20.91
N ALA A 129 -42.61 22.11 21.80
CA ALA A 129 -43.88 21.47 21.50
C ALA A 129 -44.95 22.51 21.10
N GLN A 130 -45.04 23.63 21.82
CA GLN A 130 -45.94 24.73 21.47
C GLN A 130 -45.64 25.29 20.07
N LYS A 131 -44.36 25.49 19.73
CA LYS A 131 -43.93 25.97 18.41
C LYS A 131 -44.33 24.98 17.30
N LEU A 132 -44.09 23.69 17.50
CA LEU A 132 -44.46 22.64 16.54
C LEU A 132 -45.97 22.51 16.38
N MET A 133 -46.74 22.56 17.48
CA MET A 133 -48.20 22.53 17.45
C MET A 133 -48.80 23.72 16.69
N LYS A 134 -48.22 24.92 16.85
CA LYS A 134 -48.63 26.12 16.13
C LYS A 134 -48.43 25.95 14.62
N HIS A 135 -47.25 25.50 14.20
CA HIS A 135 -46.97 25.24 12.78
C HIS A 135 -47.81 24.08 12.23
N PHE A 136 -48.07 23.03 13.00
CA PHE A 136 -48.97 21.95 12.59
C PHE A 136 -50.42 22.43 12.40
N ALA A 137 -50.92 23.30 13.28
CA ALA A 137 -52.23 23.92 13.15
C ALA A 137 -52.33 24.81 11.90
N GLU A 138 -51.24 25.50 11.53
CA GLU A 138 -51.14 26.24 10.27
C GLU A 138 -51.27 25.32 9.04
N PHE A 139 -50.70 24.11 9.07
CA PHE A 139 -50.84 23.10 8.00
C PHE A 139 -52.25 22.46 7.93
N LEU A 140 -53.03 22.52 9.01
CA LEU A 140 -54.43 22.07 9.05
C LEU A 140 -55.41 23.14 8.55
N GLY A 141 -55.01 24.41 8.51
CA GLY A 141 -55.83 25.53 8.04
C GLY A 141 -56.07 25.55 6.52
N PRO A 142 -57.04 26.37 6.04
CA PRO A 142 -57.36 26.51 4.62
C PRO A 142 -56.19 27.10 3.81
N GLU A 143 -56.13 26.73 2.54
CA GLU A 143 -54.97 26.79 1.62
C GLU A 143 -54.26 28.14 1.45
N HIS A 144 -54.79 29.27 1.94
CA HIS A 144 -54.30 30.63 1.61
C HIS A 144 -54.10 31.54 2.84
N GLY A 145 -54.01 30.98 4.06
CA GLY A 145 -53.44 31.75 5.17
C GLY A 145 -51.97 32.06 4.88
N PRO A 146 -51.40 33.20 5.34
CA PRO A 146 -50.02 33.56 5.06
C PRO A 146 -49.14 32.48 5.66
N HIS A 147 -48.73 31.52 4.83
CA HIS A 147 -47.80 30.49 5.21
C HIS A 147 -46.60 31.21 5.79
N THR A 148 -46.35 30.94 7.07
CA THR A 148 -45.37 31.63 7.89
C THR A 148 -44.11 31.89 7.07
N GLY A 149 -43.69 33.16 6.99
CA GLY A 149 -42.62 33.62 6.10
C GLY A 149 -41.33 32.82 6.23
N ILE A 150 -41.15 32.05 7.31
CA ILE A 150 -40.07 31.10 7.53
C ILE A 150 -39.97 30.04 6.41
N PHE A 151 -41.09 29.53 5.87
CA PHE A 151 -41.08 28.51 4.80
C PHE A 151 -40.94 29.09 3.38
N HIS A 152 -41.01 30.41 3.22
CA HIS A 152 -40.90 31.10 1.91
C HIS A 152 -39.68 32.03 1.82
N ASP A 153 -39.00 32.28 2.94
CA ASP A 153 -37.83 33.15 3.02
C ASP A 153 -36.54 32.32 2.86
N PRO A 154 -35.75 32.53 1.80
CA PRO A 154 -34.47 31.84 1.60
C PRO A 154 -33.51 32.03 2.79
N ALA A 155 -33.60 33.16 3.50
CA ALA A 155 -32.72 33.45 4.63
C ALA A 155 -33.04 32.63 5.90
N LYS A 156 -34.21 31.96 5.94
CA LYS A 156 -34.66 31.14 7.08
C LYS A 156 -34.78 29.66 6.72
N LEU A 157 -34.19 29.23 5.61
CA LEU A 157 -34.28 27.85 5.13
C LEU A 157 -33.83 26.83 6.17
N HIS A 158 -32.78 27.15 6.95
CA HIS A 158 -32.29 26.29 8.03
C HIS A 158 -33.30 26.12 9.18
N GLU A 159 -33.96 27.20 9.60
CA GLU A 159 -35.00 27.15 10.63
C GLU A 159 -36.25 26.41 10.12
N ALA A 160 -36.62 26.65 8.86
CA ALA A 160 -37.71 25.96 8.19
C ALA A 160 -37.45 24.45 8.10
N ALA A 161 -36.20 24.06 7.84
CA ALA A 161 -35.76 22.67 7.73
C ALA A 161 -35.83 21.92 9.07
N ASP A 162 -35.37 22.51 10.18
CA ASP A 162 -35.50 21.90 11.50
C ASP A 162 -36.98 21.71 11.88
N ILE A 163 -37.80 22.73 11.63
CA ILE A 163 -39.25 22.69 11.94
C ILE A 163 -39.96 21.63 11.07
N ILE A 164 -39.73 21.59 9.75
CA ILE A 164 -40.41 20.64 8.85
C ILE A 164 -39.97 19.20 9.11
N GLN A 165 -38.72 18.98 9.51
CA GLN A 165 -38.20 17.64 9.82
C GLN A 165 -38.87 17.07 11.08
N LYS A 166 -38.94 17.87 12.15
CA LYS A 166 -39.68 17.52 13.38
C LYS A 166 -41.18 17.30 13.10
N LEU A 167 -41.79 18.16 12.29
CA LEU A 167 -43.19 18.02 11.86
C LEU A 167 -43.45 16.76 11.04
N HIS A 168 -42.52 16.38 10.15
CA HIS A 168 -42.65 15.19 9.34
C HIS A 168 -42.61 13.91 10.18
N LEU A 169 -41.74 13.85 11.19
CA LEU A 169 -41.70 12.73 12.15
C LEU A 169 -43.03 12.62 12.92
N ILE A 170 -43.55 13.74 13.45
CA ILE A 170 -44.84 13.77 14.13
C ILE A 170 -45.98 13.33 13.19
N ALA A 171 -45.94 13.77 11.93
CA ALA A 171 -46.96 13.43 10.94
C ALA A 171 -46.98 11.93 10.56
N GLN A 172 -45.88 11.20 10.75
CA GLN A 172 -45.81 9.74 10.54
C GLN A 172 -46.45 8.96 11.69
N GLU A 173 -46.44 9.49 12.92
CA GLU A 173 -47.01 8.86 14.12
C GLU A 173 -48.53 9.11 14.28
N LEU A 174 -49.12 9.97 13.44
CA LEU A 174 -50.55 10.29 13.52
C LEU A 174 -51.44 9.19 12.92
N PRO A 175 -52.62 8.93 13.52
CA PRO A 175 -53.54 7.91 13.02
C PRO A 175 -54.09 8.25 11.62
N TYR A 176 -54.21 7.20 10.79
CA TYR A 176 -54.71 7.28 9.41
C TYR A 176 -56.19 7.76 9.37
N GLY A 177 -56.53 8.63 8.41
CA GLY A 177 -57.89 9.14 8.19
C GLY A 177 -58.02 10.66 8.25
N LYS A 178 -58.18 11.25 9.44
CA LYS A 178 -58.50 12.70 9.58
C LYS A 178 -57.36 13.65 9.20
N PHE A 179 -56.11 13.20 9.31
CA PHE A 179 -54.92 14.05 9.13
C PHE A 179 -54.16 13.80 7.83
N GLU A 180 -54.74 13.00 6.92
CA GLU A 180 -54.03 12.54 5.72
C GLU A 180 -53.69 13.70 4.75
N LYS A 181 -54.58 14.69 4.64
CA LYS A 181 -54.32 15.92 3.86
C LYS A 181 -53.15 16.73 4.43
N ALA A 182 -53.06 16.87 5.75
CA ALA A 182 -51.96 17.58 6.40
C ALA A 182 -50.64 16.80 6.26
N ARG A 183 -50.69 15.46 6.38
CA ARG A 183 -49.52 14.60 6.18
C ARG A 183 -48.96 14.70 4.75
N LEU A 184 -49.83 14.69 3.74
CA LEU A 184 -49.44 14.90 2.34
C LEU A 184 -48.81 16.28 2.12
N LYS A 185 -49.40 17.34 2.68
CA LYS A 185 -48.84 18.71 2.60
C LYS A 185 -47.47 18.83 3.28
N ILE A 186 -47.32 18.26 4.47
CA ILE A 186 -46.04 18.24 5.20
C ILE A 186 -45.00 17.44 4.42
N ALA A 187 -45.36 16.30 3.81
CA ALA A 187 -44.46 15.51 2.98
C ALA A 187 -44.05 16.25 1.68
N GLN A 188 -44.97 16.97 1.03
CA GLN A 188 -44.66 17.80 -0.13
C GLN A 188 -43.69 18.93 0.25
N LYS A 189 -43.97 19.65 1.34
CA LYS A 189 -43.08 20.73 1.83
C LYS A 189 -41.74 20.21 2.32
N TYR A 190 -41.69 19.02 2.91
CA TYR A 190 -40.44 18.33 3.26
C TYR A 190 -39.57 18.09 2.02
N ASN A 191 -40.15 17.54 0.95
CA ASN A 191 -39.43 17.30 -0.32
C ASN A 191 -39.02 18.61 -1.02
N GLU A 192 -39.84 19.65 -0.96
CA GLU A 192 -39.50 20.97 -1.51
C GLU A 192 -38.31 21.60 -0.77
N ILE A 193 -38.33 21.58 0.56
CA ILE A 193 -37.24 22.10 1.40
C ILE A 193 -35.96 21.28 1.22
N GLU A 194 -36.07 19.96 1.12
CA GLU A 194 -34.94 19.09 0.83
C GLU A 194 -34.27 19.44 -0.52
N LYS A 195 -35.06 19.63 -1.58
CA LYS A 195 -34.53 20.08 -2.88
C LYS A 195 -33.92 21.48 -2.80
N ALA A 196 -34.54 22.40 -2.06
CA ALA A 196 -34.03 23.76 -1.90
C ALA A 196 -32.71 23.78 -1.12
N LEU A 197 -32.57 22.97 -0.07
CA LEU A 197 -31.34 22.80 0.70
C LEU A 197 -30.21 22.21 -0.16
N ILE A 198 -30.51 21.21 -1.00
CA ILE A 198 -29.51 20.65 -1.93
C ILE A 198 -29.09 21.70 -2.96
N ALA A 199 -30.03 22.48 -3.50
CA ALA A 199 -29.69 23.56 -4.44
C ALA A 199 -28.85 24.67 -3.77
N GLU A 200 -29.16 25.03 -2.53
CA GLU A 200 -28.35 25.96 -1.73
C GLU A 200 -26.95 25.39 -1.44
N PHE A 201 -26.85 24.10 -1.13
CA PHE A 201 -25.56 23.43 -0.95
C PHE A 201 -24.69 23.50 -2.21
N VAL A 202 -25.28 23.26 -3.39
CA VAL A 202 -24.58 23.36 -4.68
C VAL A 202 -24.14 24.80 -4.97
N ARG A 203 -25.00 25.78 -4.70
CA ARG A 203 -24.65 27.20 -4.85
C ARG A 203 -23.48 27.58 -3.93
N ALA A 204 -23.56 27.22 -2.65
CA ALA A 204 -22.49 27.45 -1.68
C ALA A 204 -21.18 26.77 -2.09
N HIS A 205 -21.25 25.57 -2.69
CA HIS A 205 -20.10 24.87 -3.24
C HIS A 205 -19.44 25.65 -4.39
N HIS A 206 -20.21 26.20 -5.33
CA HIS A 206 -19.67 27.02 -6.42
C HIS A 206 -19.09 28.35 -5.94
N GLU A 207 -19.67 28.94 -4.88
CA GLU A 207 -19.19 30.19 -4.27
C GLU A 207 -17.98 29.98 -3.34
N GLY A 208 -17.70 28.73 -2.96
CA GLY A 208 -16.59 28.36 -2.07
C GLY A 208 -16.86 28.65 -0.59
N ASP A 209 -18.11 28.87 -0.21
CA ASP A 209 -18.51 29.16 1.17
C ASP A 209 -18.69 27.87 1.98
N LYS A 210 -17.63 27.49 2.70
CA LYS A 210 -17.59 26.26 3.48
C LYS A 210 -18.45 26.31 4.76
N GLU A 211 -18.69 27.49 5.31
CA GLU A 211 -19.48 27.64 6.55
C GLU A 211 -20.95 27.35 6.28
N THR A 212 -21.51 27.91 5.22
CA THR A 212 -22.90 27.62 4.80
C THR A 212 -23.03 26.16 4.36
N MET A 213 -22.07 25.61 3.62
CA MET A 213 -22.05 24.17 3.29
C MET A 213 -22.12 23.28 4.53
N ARG A 214 -21.33 23.57 5.58
CA ARG A 214 -21.34 22.81 6.84
C ARG A 214 -22.70 22.88 7.54
N GLN A 215 -23.29 24.07 7.61
CA GLN A 215 -24.61 24.27 8.23
C GLN A 215 -25.70 23.53 7.45
N VAL A 216 -25.71 23.62 6.12
CA VAL A 216 -26.66 22.89 5.26
C VAL A 216 -26.46 21.37 5.41
N ALA A 217 -25.22 20.87 5.40
CA ALA A 217 -24.91 19.45 5.56
C ALA A 217 -25.33 18.90 6.94
N ALA A 218 -25.12 19.68 8.01
CA ALA A 218 -25.55 19.31 9.35
C ALA A 218 -27.08 19.17 9.44
N VAL A 219 -27.82 20.11 8.84
CA VAL A 219 -29.29 20.05 8.78
C VAL A 219 -29.74 18.87 7.91
N LEU A 220 -29.18 18.71 6.70
CA LEU A 220 -29.50 17.63 5.78
C LEU A 220 -29.16 16.24 6.31
N SER A 221 -28.21 16.10 7.25
CA SER A 221 -27.89 14.79 7.84
C SER A 221 -29.07 14.12 8.55
N HIS A 222 -30.04 14.92 9.01
CA HIS A 222 -31.27 14.47 9.64
C HIS A 222 -32.40 14.16 8.63
N PHE A 223 -32.15 14.40 7.34
CA PHE A 223 -33.08 14.14 6.23
C PHE A 223 -32.74 12.84 5.51
N LYS A 224 -33.75 12.19 4.91
CA LYS A 224 -33.56 10.92 4.19
C LYS A 224 -32.71 11.09 2.92
N GLY A 225 -32.74 12.26 2.28
CA GLY A 225 -31.97 12.58 1.08
C GLY A 225 -30.56 13.11 1.33
N TYR A 226 -30.01 12.96 2.54
CA TYR A 226 -28.58 13.21 2.79
C TYR A 226 -27.67 12.48 1.78
N ALA A 227 -28.03 11.24 1.42
CA ALA A 227 -27.32 10.47 0.40
C ALA A 227 -27.34 11.16 -0.98
N ASN A 228 -28.46 11.77 -1.35
CA ASN A 228 -28.62 12.50 -2.61
C ASN A 228 -27.83 13.82 -2.60
N CYS A 229 -27.72 14.48 -1.44
CA CYS A 229 -26.82 15.62 -1.27
C CYS A 229 -25.36 15.23 -1.51
N ILE A 230 -24.93 14.10 -0.96
CA ILE A 230 -23.57 13.57 -1.21
C ILE A 230 -23.39 13.22 -2.68
N ASP A 231 -24.37 12.59 -3.33
CA ASP A 231 -24.27 12.25 -4.76
C ASP A 231 -24.17 13.51 -5.63
N THR A 232 -25.00 14.51 -5.36
CA THR A 232 -24.95 15.81 -6.06
C THR A 232 -23.61 16.52 -5.82
N PHE A 233 -23.08 16.48 -4.59
CA PHE A 233 -21.75 17.01 -4.27
C PHE A 233 -20.64 16.30 -5.06
N ILE A 234 -20.70 14.97 -5.15
CA ILE A 234 -19.74 14.18 -5.93
C ILE A 234 -19.81 14.58 -7.40
N ASP A 235 -21.01 14.69 -7.97
CA ASP A 235 -21.21 15.04 -9.37
C ASP A 235 -20.69 16.45 -9.69
N GLU A 236 -21.03 17.45 -8.88
CA GLU A 236 -20.57 18.84 -9.04
C GLU A 236 -19.05 18.97 -8.83
N SER A 237 -18.48 18.25 -7.86
CA SER A 237 -17.03 18.25 -7.65
C SER A 237 -16.27 17.61 -8.81
N GLN A 238 -16.88 16.63 -9.48
CA GLN A 238 -16.32 15.99 -10.68
C GLN A 238 -16.55 16.80 -11.96
N MET A 239 -17.56 17.68 -12.00
CA MET A 239 -17.86 18.52 -13.15
C MET A 239 -16.71 19.48 -13.46
N GLY A 240 -16.16 19.37 -14.67
CA GLY A 240 -15.02 20.16 -15.13
C GLY A 240 -13.63 19.61 -14.79
N ALA A 241 -13.51 18.65 -13.87
CA ALA A 241 -12.21 18.07 -13.46
C ALA A 241 -11.56 17.19 -14.54
N PHE A 242 -12.36 16.59 -15.43
CA PHE A 242 -11.91 15.60 -16.42
C PHE A 242 -11.77 16.14 -17.85
N MET A 243 -11.67 17.47 -18.04
CA MET A 243 -11.60 18.10 -19.37
C MET A 243 -10.21 18.01 -20.04
N LYS A 244 -9.16 17.55 -19.34
CA LYS A 244 -7.78 17.43 -19.87
C LYS A 244 -7.41 15.99 -20.24
N LYS A 245 -6.45 15.89 -21.17
CA LYS A 245 -6.01 14.66 -21.86
C LYS A 245 -5.51 13.51 -20.95
N ASP A 246 -5.02 13.83 -19.75
CA ASP A 246 -4.55 12.83 -18.79
C ASP A 246 -5.49 12.75 -17.58
N MET A 247 -6.32 11.71 -17.56
CA MET A 247 -7.28 11.48 -16.47
C MET A 247 -6.60 11.23 -15.12
N PHE A 248 -5.56 10.38 -15.09
CA PHE A 248 -4.90 9.92 -13.87
C PHE A 248 -4.20 11.04 -13.09
N SER A 249 -3.69 12.08 -13.77
CA SER A 249 -3.01 13.20 -13.12
C SER A 249 -3.97 14.14 -12.40
N ASN A 250 -5.25 14.16 -12.76
CA ASN A 250 -6.25 15.05 -12.18
C ASN A 250 -7.00 14.41 -11.01
N ILE A 251 -7.02 13.08 -10.90
CA ILE A 251 -7.75 12.38 -9.82
C ILE A 251 -7.13 12.70 -8.44
N VAL A 252 -5.80 12.66 -8.30
CA VAL A 252 -5.15 12.91 -7.00
C VAL A 252 -5.40 14.35 -6.52
N PRO A 253 -5.13 15.41 -7.31
CA PRO A 253 -5.42 16.79 -6.89
C PRO A 253 -6.92 17.03 -6.62
N LEU A 254 -7.80 16.37 -7.37
CA LEU A 254 -9.25 16.45 -7.13
C LEU A 254 -9.61 15.85 -5.77
N CYS A 255 -9.06 14.68 -5.44
CA CYS A 255 -9.24 14.05 -4.13
C CYS A 255 -8.67 14.91 -2.99
N GLU A 256 -7.48 15.51 -3.15
CA GLU A 256 -6.89 16.40 -2.13
C GLU A 256 -7.77 17.63 -1.85
N ARG A 257 -8.27 18.29 -2.90
CA ARG A 257 -9.18 19.44 -2.74
C ARG A 257 -10.50 19.01 -2.09
N SER A 258 -11.05 17.88 -2.54
CA SER A 258 -12.33 17.38 -2.05
C SER A 258 -12.21 16.91 -0.60
N GLU A 259 -11.08 16.33 -0.18
CA GLU A 259 -10.81 15.94 1.21
C GLU A 259 -10.89 17.14 2.15
N GLN A 260 -10.24 18.26 1.80
CA GLN A 260 -10.30 19.49 2.62
C GLN A 260 -11.73 19.98 2.82
N VAL A 261 -12.53 19.95 1.75
CA VAL A 261 -13.96 20.34 1.83
C VAL A 261 -14.73 19.31 2.65
N ILE A 262 -14.47 18.01 2.46
CA ILE A 262 -15.20 16.94 3.14
C ILE A 262 -14.95 16.95 4.64
N GLU A 263 -13.70 17.15 5.08
CA GLU A 263 -13.32 17.24 6.49
C GLU A 263 -13.96 18.46 7.18
N GLU A 264 -14.09 19.58 6.47
CA GLU A 264 -14.66 20.80 7.03
C GLU A 264 -16.20 20.82 7.00
N VAL A 265 -16.84 20.12 6.07
CA VAL A 265 -18.28 20.23 5.81
C VAL A 265 -19.11 19.09 6.42
N PHE A 266 -18.61 17.85 6.39
CA PHE A 266 -19.41 16.67 6.75
C PHE A 266 -19.03 16.10 8.12
N THR A 267 -20.03 15.61 8.86
CA THR A 267 -19.85 14.97 10.17
C THR A 267 -19.18 13.59 10.10
N ASN A 268 -19.25 12.91 8.95
CA ASN A 268 -18.61 11.62 8.70
C ASN A 268 -17.76 11.67 7.41
N PRO A 269 -16.54 12.26 7.47
CA PRO A 269 -15.71 12.49 6.30
C PRO A 269 -15.25 11.19 5.62
N GLU A 270 -14.99 10.14 6.41
CA GLU A 270 -14.50 8.86 5.89
C GLU A 270 -15.50 8.18 4.95
N GLN A 271 -16.79 8.14 5.32
CA GLN A 271 -17.82 7.52 4.48
C GLN A 271 -18.07 8.32 3.19
N VAL A 272 -18.05 9.65 3.28
CA VAL A 272 -18.21 10.52 2.10
C VAL A 272 -17.03 10.33 1.15
N MET A 273 -15.81 10.28 1.68
CA MET A 273 -14.60 10.03 0.88
C MET A 273 -14.60 8.64 0.23
N CYS A 274 -15.08 7.60 0.94
CA CYS A 274 -15.26 6.26 0.34
C CYS A 274 -16.23 6.27 -0.84
N LYS A 275 -17.37 6.96 -0.69
CA LYS A 275 -18.39 7.06 -1.74
C LYS A 275 -17.89 7.87 -2.93
N PHE A 276 -17.18 8.98 -2.67
CA PHE A 276 -16.53 9.81 -3.67
C PHE A 276 -15.55 9.01 -4.54
N VAL A 277 -14.65 8.27 -3.91
CA VAL A 277 -13.65 7.44 -4.60
C VAL A 277 -14.29 6.28 -5.34
N SER A 278 -15.32 5.65 -4.77
CA SER A 278 -16.10 4.61 -5.45
C SER A 278 -16.73 5.11 -6.75
N ASN A 279 -17.29 6.33 -6.72
CA ASN A 279 -17.91 6.93 -7.90
C ASN A 279 -16.85 7.24 -8.97
N ILE A 280 -15.69 7.78 -8.59
CA ILE A 280 -14.58 7.98 -9.55
C ILE A 280 -14.14 6.67 -10.21
N TYR A 281 -13.99 5.59 -9.42
CA TYR A 281 -13.57 4.29 -9.93
C TYR A 281 -14.62 3.65 -10.85
N ASN A 282 -15.86 3.53 -10.39
CA ASN A 282 -16.92 2.81 -11.13
C ASN A 282 -17.60 3.65 -12.22
N GLY A 283 -17.50 4.98 -12.15
CA GLY A 283 -18.01 5.89 -13.18
C GLY A 283 -16.92 6.19 -14.20
N LYS A 284 -16.19 7.29 -13.96
CA LYS A 284 -15.28 7.86 -14.96
C LYS A 284 -14.10 6.93 -15.30
N LEU A 285 -13.45 6.33 -14.31
CA LEU A 285 -12.26 5.50 -14.56
C LEU A 285 -12.62 4.22 -15.31
N GLN A 286 -13.74 3.58 -14.95
CA GLN A 286 -14.25 2.41 -15.65
C GLN A 286 -14.62 2.74 -17.11
N GLU A 287 -15.30 3.86 -17.38
CA GLU A 287 -15.60 4.32 -18.74
C GLU A 287 -14.32 4.56 -19.56
N TYR A 288 -13.31 5.20 -18.96
CA TYR A 288 -12.03 5.46 -19.61
C TYR A 288 -11.27 4.18 -19.94
N ILE A 289 -11.23 3.21 -19.01
CA ILE A 289 -10.61 1.90 -19.24
C ILE A 289 -11.34 1.16 -20.37
N GLN A 290 -12.67 1.16 -20.33
CA GLN A 290 -13.47 0.47 -21.34
C GLN A 290 -13.31 1.09 -22.74
N SER A 291 -13.22 2.42 -22.84
CA SER A 291 -12.95 3.11 -24.10
C SER A 291 -11.57 2.76 -24.68
N ASN A 292 -10.52 2.77 -23.85
CA ASN A 292 -9.16 2.45 -24.30
C ASN A 292 -8.92 0.96 -24.58
N LEU A 293 -9.67 0.06 -23.93
CA LEU A 293 -9.58 -1.39 -24.11
C LEU A 293 -10.65 -1.96 -25.05
N SER A 294 -11.39 -1.09 -25.75
CA SER A 294 -12.42 -1.50 -26.71
C SER A 294 -11.81 -2.04 -28.02
N ASP A 295 -10.65 -1.51 -28.42
CA ASP A 295 -9.93 -1.94 -29.62
C ASP A 295 -9.12 -3.22 -29.33
N ARG A 296 -9.65 -4.35 -29.81
CA ARG A 296 -8.98 -5.68 -29.76
C ARG A 296 -8.27 -6.05 -31.06
N SER A 297 -8.10 -5.10 -31.99
CA SER A 297 -7.51 -5.39 -33.30
C SER A 297 -6.04 -5.82 -33.20
N ASP A 298 -5.32 -5.35 -32.17
CA ASP A 298 -3.92 -5.70 -31.92
C ASP A 298 -3.75 -6.23 -30.49
N PRO A 299 -3.53 -7.55 -30.31
CA PRO A 299 -3.37 -8.16 -28.99
C PRO A 299 -2.12 -7.64 -28.27
N GLU A 300 -1.05 -7.25 -28.97
CA GLU A 300 0.17 -6.71 -28.36
C GLU A 300 -0.12 -5.36 -27.70
N LYS A 301 -0.74 -4.46 -28.47
CA LYS A 301 -1.15 -3.14 -28.02
C LYS A 301 -2.18 -3.23 -26.90
N TYR A 302 -3.15 -4.13 -27.02
CA TYR A 302 -4.16 -4.37 -25.98
C TYR A 302 -3.51 -4.82 -24.65
N LEU A 303 -2.62 -5.81 -24.66
CA LEU A 303 -1.97 -6.33 -23.46
C LEU A 303 -1.03 -5.29 -22.83
N ARG A 304 -0.32 -4.51 -23.67
CA ARG A 304 0.51 -3.41 -23.21
C ARG A 304 -0.31 -2.29 -22.57
N THR A 305 -1.39 -1.86 -23.22
CA THR A 305 -2.29 -0.82 -22.70
C THR A 305 -2.99 -1.30 -21.41
N LEU A 306 -3.42 -2.57 -21.34
CA LEU A 306 -3.99 -3.15 -20.13
C LEU A 306 -2.98 -3.11 -18.97
N TYR A 307 -1.74 -3.51 -19.21
CA TYR A 307 -0.67 -3.46 -18.21
C TYR A 307 -0.38 -2.02 -17.76
N GLU A 308 -0.25 -1.08 -18.70
CA GLU A 308 0.00 0.34 -18.40
C GLU A 308 -1.14 0.96 -17.59
N LEU A 309 -2.41 0.72 -17.98
CA LEU A 309 -3.58 1.23 -17.26
C LEU A 309 -3.71 0.61 -15.87
N TYR A 310 -3.48 -0.70 -15.74
CA TYR A 310 -3.53 -1.38 -14.45
C TYR A 310 -2.42 -0.89 -13.52
N SER A 311 -1.20 -0.73 -14.03
CA SER A 311 -0.06 -0.19 -13.28
C SER A 311 -0.31 1.26 -12.82
N LYS A 312 -0.78 2.13 -13.72
CA LYS A 312 -1.18 3.50 -13.38
C LYS A 312 -2.31 3.54 -12.34
N THR A 313 -3.26 2.62 -12.42
CA THR A 313 -4.36 2.53 -11.44
C THR A 313 -3.87 2.02 -10.07
N MET A 314 -2.92 1.09 -10.05
CA MET A 314 -2.27 0.64 -8.81
C MET A 314 -1.45 1.77 -8.16
N GLN A 315 -0.71 2.56 -8.95
CA GLN A 315 -0.01 3.75 -8.47
C GLN A 315 -1.00 4.79 -7.93
N LEU A 316 -2.11 5.02 -8.65
CA LEU A 316 -3.19 5.87 -8.18
C LEU A 316 -3.76 5.37 -6.85
N SER A 317 -4.08 4.07 -6.73
CA SER A 317 -4.53 3.46 -5.48
C SER A 317 -3.54 3.67 -4.33
N SER A 318 -2.23 3.54 -4.59
CA SER A 318 -1.20 3.81 -3.58
C SER A 318 -1.08 5.28 -3.19
N ASN A 319 -1.37 6.20 -4.11
CA ASN A 319 -1.41 7.63 -3.79
C ASN A 319 -2.66 7.98 -2.99
N LEU A 320 -3.80 7.35 -3.33
CA LEU A 320 -5.07 7.53 -2.64
C LEU A 320 -5.10 6.87 -1.26
N SER A 321 -4.28 5.85 -0.98
CA SER A 321 -4.25 5.20 0.34
C SER A 321 -3.75 6.11 1.48
N LYS A 322 -3.27 7.32 1.15
CA LYS A 322 -2.94 8.36 2.14
C LYS A 322 -4.17 8.97 2.79
N PHE A 323 -5.31 8.94 2.09
CA PHE A 323 -6.57 9.49 2.57
C PHE A 323 -7.29 8.49 3.48
N LYS A 324 -7.95 9.00 4.52
CA LYS A 324 -8.71 8.16 5.47
C LYS A 324 -10.04 7.74 4.85
N MET A 325 -10.07 6.54 4.26
CA MET A 325 -11.24 5.96 3.59
C MET A 325 -11.87 4.82 4.41
N GLY A 326 -12.03 5.00 5.71
CA GLY A 326 -12.60 3.99 6.60
C GLY A 326 -11.70 2.77 6.86
N ASN A 327 -12.27 1.74 7.48
CA ASN A 327 -11.52 0.64 8.11
C ASN A 327 -11.03 -0.48 7.16
N ASP A 328 -11.32 -0.46 5.85
CA ASP A 328 -10.90 -1.54 4.93
C ASP A 328 -9.65 -1.16 4.11
N PRO A 329 -8.44 -1.58 4.53
CA PRO A 329 -7.21 -1.34 3.78
C PRO A 329 -7.17 -2.06 2.42
N ALA A 330 -8.10 -2.99 2.16
CA ALA A 330 -8.25 -3.67 0.88
C ALA A 330 -9.30 -3.03 -0.03
N PHE A 331 -9.98 -1.96 0.39
CA PHE A 331 -11.04 -1.30 -0.39
C PHE A 331 -10.58 -0.87 -1.79
N LEU A 332 -9.48 -0.11 -1.88
CA LEU A 332 -8.92 0.35 -3.17
C LEU A 332 -8.47 -0.82 -4.06
N LYS A 333 -7.94 -1.89 -3.44
CA LYS A 333 -7.55 -3.12 -4.15
C LYS A 333 -8.77 -3.85 -4.71
N LYS A 334 -9.88 -3.90 -3.96
CA LYS A 334 -11.16 -4.47 -4.40
C LYS A 334 -11.76 -3.66 -5.55
N LEU A 335 -11.82 -2.33 -5.42
CA LEU A 335 -12.30 -1.44 -6.48
C LEU A 335 -11.48 -1.58 -7.76
N THR A 336 -10.14 -1.60 -7.66
CA THR A 336 -9.30 -1.80 -8.84
C THR A 336 -9.55 -3.15 -9.51
N ARG A 337 -9.70 -4.23 -8.73
CA ARG A 337 -10.06 -5.53 -9.33
C ARG A 337 -11.44 -5.52 -9.96
N GLN A 338 -12.39 -4.82 -9.38
CA GLN A 338 -13.76 -4.74 -9.88
C GLN A 338 -13.82 -4.07 -11.26
N ILE A 339 -13.18 -2.92 -11.44
CA ILE A 339 -13.18 -2.19 -12.72
C ILE A 339 -12.44 -2.96 -13.83
N PHE A 340 -11.45 -3.78 -13.49
CA PHE A 340 -10.68 -4.57 -14.45
C PHE A 340 -11.19 -6.02 -14.60
N SER A 341 -12.15 -6.48 -13.80
CA SER A 341 -12.65 -7.87 -13.77
C SER A 341 -12.94 -8.44 -15.16
N LYS A 342 -13.68 -7.69 -15.98
CA LYS A 342 -14.05 -8.05 -17.36
C LYS A 342 -12.86 -8.31 -18.29
N HIS A 343 -11.70 -7.74 -17.99
CA HIS A 343 -10.47 -7.86 -18.77
C HIS A 343 -9.46 -8.84 -18.15
N LEU A 344 -9.48 -8.99 -16.82
CA LEU A 344 -8.59 -9.90 -16.08
C LEU A 344 -8.99 -11.37 -16.22
N ASP A 345 -10.29 -11.67 -16.31
CA ASP A 345 -10.76 -13.06 -16.45
C ASP A 345 -10.30 -13.70 -17.79
N PRO A 346 -10.41 -13.04 -18.97
CA PRO A 346 -9.89 -13.59 -20.22
C PRO A 346 -8.38 -13.37 -20.44
N TYR A 347 -7.70 -12.57 -19.59
CA TYR A 347 -6.31 -12.13 -19.80
C TYR A 347 -5.35 -13.29 -20.06
N LEU A 348 -5.38 -14.33 -19.23
CA LEU A 348 -4.43 -15.44 -19.33
C LEU A 348 -4.54 -16.16 -20.68
N SER A 349 -5.77 -16.35 -21.18
CA SER A 349 -5.99 -17.01 -22.46
C SER A 349 -5.47 -16.17 -23.63
N ILE A 350 -5.66 -14.85 -23.57
CA ILE A 350 -5.18 -13.90 -24.59
C ILE A 350 -3.65 -13.83 -24.58
N GLU A 351 -3.03 -13.75 -23.40
CA GLU A 351 -1.57 -13.69 -23.24
C GLU A 351 -0.90 -14.97 -23.76
N MET A 352 -1.45 -16.15 -23.45
CA MET A 352 -0.94 -17.43 -23.95
C MET A 352 -1.04 -17.55 -25.46
N GLN A 353 -2.19 -17.15 -26.04
CA GLN A 353 -2.38 -17.19 -27.49
C GLN A 353 -1.41 -16.21 -28.19
N TYR A 354 -1.30 -14.99 -27.68
CA TYR A 354 -0.36 -13.99 -28.17
C TYR A 354 1.09 -14.49 -28.14
N LEU A 355 1.53 -15.06 -27.02
CA LEU A 355 2.90 -15.55 -26.87
C LEU A 355 3.19 -16.71 -27.83
N ARG A 356 2.25 -17.66 -27.99
CA ARG A 356 2.39 -18.75 -28.98
C ARG A 356 2.51 -18.21 -30.40
N ASP A 357 1.61 -17.30 -30.79
CA ASP A 357 1.59 -16.74 -32.14
C ASP A 357 2.86 -15.94 -32.44
N LYS A 358 3.38 -15.19 -31.45
CA LYS A 358 4.66 -14.47 -31.57
C LYS A 358 5.85 -15.41 -31.64
N CYS A 359 5.92 -16.44 -30.80
CA CYS A 359 6.97 -17.46 -30.88
C CYS A 359 6.99 -18.11 -32.26
N CYS A 360 5.83 -18.52 -32.79
CA CYS A 360 5.72 -19.07 -34.14
C CYS A 360 6.16 -18.08 -35.22
N THR A 361 5.76 -16.81 -35.11
CA THR A 361 6.13 -15.77 -36.09
C THR A 361 7.63 -15.50 -36.12
N VAL A 362 8.27 -15.39 -34.95
CA VAL A 362 9.73 -15.17 -34.84
C VAL A 362 10.49 -16.36 -35.43
N LEU A 363 10.07 -17.58 -35.11
CA LEU A 363 10.68 -18.79 -35.64
C LEU A 363 10.49 -18.90 -37.16
N ASN A 364 9.27 -18.72 -37.67
CA ASN A 364 8.98 -18.81 -39.10
C ASN A 364 9.79 -17.77 -39.89
N ARG A 365 9.85 -16.52 -39.43
CA ARG A 365 10.67 -15.47 -40.05
C ARG A 365 12.15 -15.84 -40.08
N TYR A 366 12.67 -16.47 -39.02
CA TYR A 366 14.05 -16.93 -38.99
C TYR A 366 14.30 -18.06 -40.00
N TYR A 367 13.47 -19.10 -40.01
CA TYR A 367 13.66 -20.23 -40.93
C TYR A 367 13.43 -19.84 -42.39
N GLU A 368 12.47 -18.96 -42.68
CA GLU A 368 12.28 -18.36 -44.01
C GLU A 368 13.51 -17.56 -44.45
N SER A 369 14.15 -16.78 -43.57
CA SER A 369 15.38 -16.05 -43.89
C SER A 369 16.56 -16.97 -44.24
N LYS A 370 16.51 -18.21 -43.75
CA LYS A 370 17.47 -19.28 -44.05
C LYS A 370 17.05 -20.18 -45.22
N ASN A 371 15.97 -19.86 -45.92
CA ASN A 371 15.33 -20.69 -46.95
C ASN A 371 15.01 -22.12 -46.46
N HIS A 372 14.82 -22.28 -45.15
CA HIS A 372 14.54 -23.56 -44.51
C HIS A 372 13.05 -23.67 -44.21
N HIS A 373 12.42 -24.73 -44.72
CA HIS A 373 11.04 -25.05 -44.34
C HIS A 373 11.09 -26.10 -43.25
N LYS A 374 10.58 -25.78 -42.05
CA LYS A 374 10.46 -26.75 -40.96
C LYS A 374 9.72 -27.99 -41.45
N ARG A 375 10.41 -29.12 -41.53
CA ARG A 375 9.77 -30.43 -41.71
C ARG A 375 9.29 -30.91 -40.36
N GLN A 376 8.00 -31.23 -40.26
CA GLN A 376 7.45 -31.88 -39.08
C GLN A 376 8.04 -33.30 -38.99
N PHE A 377 9.02 -33.49 -38.11
CA PHE A 377 9.50 -34.83 -37.80
C PHE A 377 8.44 -35.49 -36.92
N GLN A 378 7.59 -36.34 -37.50
CA GLN A 378 6.71 -37.19 -36.70
C GLN A 378 7.60 -38.15 -35.90
N PHE A 379 7.69 -37.89 -34.60
CA PHE A 379 8.29 -38.78 -33.63
C PHE A 379 7.40 -40.02 -33.49
N GLY A 380 7.65 -41.03 -34.31
CA GLY A 380 7.01 -42.33 -34.24
C GLY A 380 8.02 -43.38 -34.70
N GLY A 381 8.28 -44.38 -33.86
CA GLY A 381 9.31 -45.43 -34.07
C GLY A 381 9.21 -46.23 -35.38
N ILE A 382 8.19 -45.97 -36.19
CA ILE A 382 8.00 -46.56 -37.52
C ILE A 382 8.96 -45.97 -38.56
N HIS A 383 9.43 -44.72 -38.44
CA HIS A 383 10.37 -44.16 -39.42
C HIS A 383 11.81 -44.66 -39.21
N ASP A 384 12.21 -44.91 -37.96
CA ASP A 384 13.45 -45.62 -37.66
C ASP A 384 13.40 -47.08 -38.09
N LEU A 385 12.26 -47.76 -37.87
CA LEU A 385 12.04 -49.12 -38.36
C LEU A 385 12.07 -49.17 -39.90
N ARG A 386 11.49 -48.17 -40.58
CA ARG A 386 11.52 -48.06 -42.06
C ARG A 386 12.92 -47.79 -42.57
N ARG A 387 13.71 -46.96 -41.88
CA ARG A 387 15.13 -46.71 -42.20
C ARG A 387 15.97 -47.98 -42.02
N ASP A 388 15.72 -48.75 -40.96
CA ASP A 388 16.44 -50.01 -40.69
C ASP A 388 16.03 -51.15 -41.65
N LEU A 389 14.74 -51.21 -42.02
CA LEU A 389 14.24 -52.10 -43.08
C LEU A 389 14.80 -51.72 -44.45
N GLN A 390 14.90 -50.43 -44.76
CA GLN A 390 15.41 -49.95 -46.05
C GLN A 390 16.94 -50.10 -46.14
N ALA A 391 17.67 -49.98 -45.04
CA ALA A 391 19.10 -50.33 -44.97
C ALA A 391 19.34 -51.84 -45.18
N LYS A 392 18.46 -52.71 -44.62
CA LYS A 392 18.56 -54.17 -44.80
C LYS A 392 18.01 -54.67 -46.15
N LEU A 393 17.08 -53.97 -46.78
CA LEU A 393 16.51 -54.31 -48.09
C LEU A 393 17.26 -53.66 -49.26
N GLY A 394 17.90 -52.50 -49.05
CA GLY A 394 18.76 -51.82 -50.03
C GLY A 394 20.03 -52.59 -50.36
N ALA A 395 20.48 -53.49 -49.47
CA ALA A 395 21.60 -54.38 -49.74
C ALA A 395 21.31 -55.45 -50.82
N ARG A 396 20.06 -55.58 -51.30
CA ARG A 396 19.66 -56.65 -52.24
C ARG A 396 18.88 -56.18 -53.46
N SER A 397 18.68 -54.87 -53.68
CA SER A 397 18.09 -54.38 -54.93
C SER A 397 18.56 -52.96 -55.27
N ASN A 398 18.98 -52.77 -56.52
CA ASN A 398 19.33 -51.48 -57.14
C ASN A 398 18.06 -50.62 -57.31
N ILE A 399 17.49 -50.13 -56.21
CA ILE A 399 16.48 -49.08 -56.24
C ILE A 399 17.16 -47.81 -55.75
N ASN A 400 17.56 -46.98 -56.72
CA ASN A 400 18.16 -45.68 -56.51
C ASN A 400 17.07 -44.72 -56.00
N ILE A 401 16.90 -44.62 -54.68
CA ILE A 401 16.22 -43.50 -54.03
C ILE A 401 17.25 -42.87 -53.10
N ALA A 402 18.15 -42.08 -53.69
CA ALA A 402 19.00 -41.19 -52.93
C ALA A 402 18.10 -40.14 -52.23
N PRO A 403 18.24 -39.93 -50.90
CA PRO A 403 17.74 -38.70 -50.31
C PRO A 403 18.54 -37.55 -50.93
N THR A 404 17.84 -36.58 -51.51
CA THR A 404 18.40 -35.32 -52.00
C THR A 404 19.33 -34.74 -50.93
N VAL A 405 20.62 -34.64 -51.27
CA VAL A 405 21.66 -34.05 -50.44
C VAL A 405 21.37 -32.55 -50.31
N GLU A 406 20.64 -32.15 -49.27
CA GLU A 406 20.55 -30.74 -48.87
C GLU A 406 21.82 -30.40 -48.10
N ASN A 407 22.84 -29.93 -48.82
CA ASN A 407 24.05 -29.36 -48.23
C ASN A 407 23.70 -27.99 -47.63
N PHE A 408 23.35 -27.96 -46.34
CA PHE A 408 23.01 -26.73 -45.60
C PHE A 408 24.21 -25.79 -45.33
N GLY A 409 25.28 -25.84 -46.13
CA GLY A 409 26.38 -24.87 -46.09
C GLY A 409 27.15 -24.75 -44.77
N GLY A 410 27.00 -25.68 -43.83
CA GLY A 410 27.60 -25.57 -42.49
C GLY A 410 26.85 -24.62 -41.54
N GLU A 411 25.63 -24.21 -41.87
CA GLU A 411 24.81 -23.42 -40.97
C GLU A 411 24.34 -24.25 -39.77
N THR A 412 24.53 -23.70 -38.57
CA THR A 412 24.18 -24.38 -37.31
C THR A 412 22.68 -24.28 -36.97
N PHE A 413 21.90 -23.49 -37.73
CA PHE A 413 20.49 -23.15 -37.47
C PHE A 413 20.19 -22.67 -36.03
N LEU A 414 21.23 -22.30 -35.29
CA LEU A 414 21.17 -21.71 -33.97
C LEU A 414 21.43 -20.21 -34.11
N SER A 415 20.42 -19.41 -33.77
CA SER A 415 20.55 -17.96 -33.69
C SER A 415 20.39 -17.49 -32.26
N GLU A 416 21.39 -16.75 -31.79
CA GLU A 416 21.35 -16.03 -30.51
C GLU A 416 20.27 -14.94 -30.52
N GLU A 417 20.08 -14.24 -31.65
CA GLU A 417 19.08 -13.18 -31.77
C GLU A 417 17.65 -13.70 -31.59
N VAL A 418 17.35 -14.89 -32.12
CA VAL A 418 16.05 -15.56 -31.94
C VAL A 418 15.85 -15.94 -30.48
N ALA A 419 16.90 -16.47 -29.82
CA ALA A 419 16.83 -16.81 -28.41
C ALA A 419 16.61 -15.57 -27.53
N ILE A 420 17.34 -14.49 -27.77
CA ILE A 420 17.17 -13.21 -27.08
C ILE A 420 15.75 -12.67 -27.26
N ASN A 421 15.20 -12.71 -28.48
CA ASN A 421 13.87 -12.21 -28.77
C ASN A 421 12.77 -13.03 -28.04
N LEU A 422 12.83 -14.37 -28.11
CA LEU A 422 11.90 -15.25 -27.40
C LEU A 422 11.96 -15.08 -25.87
N LEU A 423 13.17 -14.91 -25.33
CA LEU A 423 13.37 -14.64 -23.91
C LEU A 423 12.82 -13.27 -23.50
N GLN A 424 12.99 -12.25 -24.34
CA GLN A 424 12.49 -10.90 -24.08
C GLN A 424 10.95 -10.85 -24.09
N GLU A 425 10.31 -11.50 -25.07
CA GLU A 425 8.84 -11.60 -25.12
C GLU A 425 8.28 -12.37 -23.91
N SER A 426 8.93 -13.48 -23.53
CA SER A 426 8.54 -14.25 -22.35
C SER A 426 8.75 -13.47 -21.05
N LYS A 427 9.82 -12.67 -20.97
CA LYS A 427 10.07 -11.77 -19.83
C LYS A 427 8.97 -10.72 -19.68
N LEU A 428 8.53 -10.10 -20.77
CA LEU A 428 7.42 -9.15 -20.76
C LEU A 428 6.11 -9.84 -20.33
N ALA A 429 5.85 -11.05 -20.84
CA ALA A 429 4.70 -11.85 -20.43
C ALA A 429 4.71 -12.20 -18.93
N PHE A 430 5.87 -12.56 -18.37
CA PHE A 430 6.01 -12.79 -16.93
C PHE A 430 5.76 -11.52 -16.10
N GLN A 431 6.30 -10.37 -16.53
CA GLN A 431 6.07 -9.08 -15.85
C GLN A 431 4.60 -8.69 -15.86
N ARG A 432 3.90 -8.88 -16.99
CA ARG A 432 2.45 -8.67 -17.09
C ARG A 432 1.69 -9.65 -16.20
N CYS A 433 2.04 -10.93 -16.26
CA CYS A 433 1.41 -12.00 -15.50
C CYS A 433 1.53 -11.78 -13.98
N GLN A 434 2.66 -11.28 -13.51
CA GLN A 434 2.89 -11.00 -12.08
C GLN A 434 1.92 -9.95 -11.52
N LEU A 435 1.57 -8.93 -12.31
CA LEU A 435 0.66 -7.87 -11.86
C LEU A 435 -0.82 -8.16 -12.15
N LEU A 436 -1.11 -8.81 -13.28
CA LEU A 436 -2.49 -9.01 -13.77
C LEU A 436 -3.12 -10.32 -13.30
N SER A 437 -2.33 -11.35 -12.96
CA SER A 437 -2.90 -12.63 -12.50
C SER A 437 -3.36 -12.59 -11.05
N LYS A 438 -4.37 -13.39 -10.73
CA LYS A 438 -4.80 -13.63 -9.35
C LYS A 438 -3.66 -14.30 -8.57
N PRO A 439 -3.37 -13.89 -7.31
CA PRO A 439 -2.26 -14.47 -6.52
C PRO A 439 -2.37 -15.99 -6.35
N THR A 440 -3.59 -16.51 -6.30
CA THR A 440 -3.91 -17.94 -6.18
C THR A 440 -3.62 -18.74 -7.45
N GLU A 441 -3.68 -18.10 -8.61
CA GLU A 441 -3.50 -18.73 -9.92
C GLU A 441 -2.11 -18.45 -10.51
N LEU A 442 -1.38 -17.48 -9.94
CA LEU A 442 -0.06 -17.04 -10.40
C LEU A 442 0.94 -18.19 -10.63
N PRO A 443 1.10 -19.19 -9.73
CA PRO A 443 2.06 -20.28 -9.97
C PRO A 443 1.69 -21.12 -11.20
N LYS A 444 0.39 -21.36 -11.42
CA LYS A 444 -0.10 -22.12 -12.58
C LYS A 444 0.07 -21.31 -13.87
N SER A 445 -0.25 -20.01 -13.83
CA SER A 445 -0.09 -19.10 -14.96
C SER A 445 1.37 -18.99 -15.40
N VAL A 446 2.30 -18.85 -14.45
CA VAL A 446 3.74 -18.78 -14.71
C VAL A 446 4.25 -20.09 -15.32
N ALA A 447 3.82 -21.24 -14.79
CA ALA A 447 4.19 -22.54 -15.36
C ALA A 447 3.72 -22.69 -16.81
N GLN A 448 2.52 -22.23 -17.14
CA GLN A 448 2.00 -22.29 -18.51
C GLN A 448 2.78 -21.38 -19.48
N ILE A 449 3.13 -20.16 -19.07
CA ILE A 449 3.96 -19.24 -19.87
C ILE A 449 5.37 -19.84 -20.06
N PHE A 450 5.93 -20.45 -19.02
CA PHE A 450 7.23 -21.11 -19.09
C PHE A 450 7.23 -22.32 -20.03
N ASP A 451 6.16 -23.12 -20.02
CA ASP A 451 6.00 -24.24 -20.95
C ASP A 451 5.95 -23.77 -22.42
N ILE A 452 5.31 -22.62 -22.70
CA ILE A 452 5.33 -22.01 -24.05
C ILE A 452 6.75 -21.61 -24.45
N LEU A 453 7.53 -21.03 -23.53
CA LEU A 453 8.94 -20.71 -23.77
C LEU A 453 9.79 -21.97 -24.01
N LEU A 454 9.61 -23.02 -23.21
CA LEU A 454 10.33 -24.29 -23.39
C LEU A 454 10.02 -24.91 -24.75
N ASN A 455 8.74 -24.94 -25.14
CA ASN A 455 8.33 -25.44 -26.44
C ASN A 455 8.95 -24.59 -27.57
N GLY A 456 8.87 -23.26 -27.50
CA GLY A 456 9.40 -22.37 -28.54
C GLY A 456 10.92 -22.35 -28.66
N LEU A 457 11.64 -22.23 -27.54
CA LEU A 457 13.09 -22.08 -27.51
C LEU A 457 13.83 -23.43 -27.48
N CYS A 458 13.43 -24.33 -26.58
CA CYS A 458 14.16 -25.58 -26.38
C CYS A 458 13.78 -26.64 -27.43
N ILE A 459 12.48 -26.83 -27.69
CA ILE A 459 12.04 -27.88 -28.63
C ILE A 459 12.12 -27.37 -30.07
N GLU A 460 11.45 -26.27 -30.36
CA GLU A 460 11.24 -25.78 -31.73
C GLU A 460 12.44 -25.05 -32.34
N HIS A 461 13.42 -24.63 -31.54
CA HIS A 461 14.63 -23.94 -32.02
C HIS A 461 15.90 -24.76 -31.75
N ILE A 462 16.25 -24.99 -30.47
CA ILE A 462 17.51 -25.65 -30.09
C ILE A 462 17.51 -27.14 -30.47
N HIS A 463 16.51 -27.90 -30.03
CA HIS A 463 16.44 -29.34 -30.29
C HIS A 463 16.31 -29.61 -31.80
N TYR A 464 15.47 -28.84 -32.49
CA TYR A 464 15.35 -28.92 -33.94
C TYR A 464 16.69 -28.67 -34.68
N ALA A 465 17.45 -27.64 -34.28
CA ALA A 465 18.76 -27.37 -34.86
C ALA A 465 19.79 -28.47 -34.57
N LEU A 466 19.79 -29.02 -33.34
CA LEU A 466 20.64 -30.14 -32.97
C LEU A 466 20.32 -31.42 -33.77
N GLU A 467 19.04 -31.71 -34.01
CA GLU A 467 18.65 -32.86 -34.84
C GLU A 467 19.12 -32.72 -36.30
N ILE A 468 19.05 -31.52 -36.87
CA ILE A 468 19.59 -31.25 -38.22
C ILE A 468 21.12 -31.46 -38.21
N GLY A 469 21.83 -30.93 -37.21
CA GLY A 469 23.27 -31.08 -37.08
C GLY A 469 23.73 -32.54 -36.93
N LEU A 470 23.05 -33.32 -36.09
CA LEU A 470 23.37 -34.75 -35.90
C LEU A 470 23.14 -35.57 -37.17
N ARG A 471 22.08 -35.26 -37.93
CA ARG A 471 21.83 -35.94 -39.22
C ARG A 471 22.88 -35.58 -40.28
N ALA A 472 23.34 -34.33 -40.32
CA ALA A 472 24.44 -33.93 -41.19
C ALA A 472 25.73 -34.71 -40.88
N GLN A 473 26.05 -34.92 -39.59
CA GLN A 473 27.22 -35.72 -39.18
C GLN A 473 27.09 -37.21 -39.53
N HIS A 474 25.91 -37.81 -39.32
CA HIS A 474 25.65 -39.21 -39.71
C HIS A 474 25.70 -39.43 -41.25
N MET A 475 25.38 -38.40 -42.04
CA MET A 475 25.52 -38.44 -43.51
C MET A 475 26.98 -38.30 -43.98
N GLN A 476 27.81 -37.54 -43.26
CA GLN A 476 29.24 -37.42 -43.58
C GLN A 476 30.02 -38.71 -43.25
N SER A 477 29.68 -39.40 -42.15
CA SER A 477 30.34 -40.66 -41.78
C SER A 477 30.01 -41.83 -42.72
N THR A 478 28.85 -41.80 -43.39
CA THR A 478 28.47 -42.79 -44.40
C THR A 478 29.13 -42.55 -45.76
N GLN A 479 29.46 -41.30 -46.11
CA GLN A 479 30.25 -41.00 -47.32
C GLN A 479 31.75 -41.35 -47.21
N HIS A 480 32.31 -41.42 -45.99
CA HIS A 480 33.72 -41.81 -45.80
C HIS A 480 33.94 -43.33 -45.76
N ASN A 481 32.87 -44.11 -45.66
CA ASN A 481 32.90 -45.59 -45.62
C ASN A 481 32.42 -46.24 -46.93
N SER A 482 32.30 -45.47 -48.02
CA SER A 482 31.96 -45.97 -49.37
C SER A 482 33.15 -45.92 -50.32
#